data_AF-A0A6A0AK47-F1
#
_entry.id   AF-A0A6A0AK47-F1
#
_cell.length_a   1.000
_cell.length_b   1.000
_cell.length_c   1.000
_cell.angle_alpha   90.00
_cell.angle_beta   90.00
_cell.angle_gamma   90.00
#
_symmetry.space_group_name_H-M   'P 1'
#
loop_
_entity.id
_entity.type
_entity.pdbx_description
1 polymer ?
#
loop_
_entity_poly.entity_id
_entity_poly.type
_entity_poly.pdbx_seq_one_letter_code
_entity_poly.pdbx_strand_id
1 'polypeptide(L)'
;MELGREAADFVSATFIRPVKLEFEKVYFPYLLMNKKRYAGLLWTQPDKHDKMDSKGIETVRRDNCLLVRNVVTTCLEKILIERDVAAAEAYVKNIISDLLMNRIDLSLLVISKGLTKDADTYDTSSAHVELAKKMRKRDPATAPSVGDRV
;
A
#
# COMPACT_ATOMS: atom_id res chain seq x y z
N MET A 1 23.32 5.95 13.30
CA MET A 1 22.50 7.18 13.41
C MET A 1 23.39 8.41 13.55
N GLU A 2 24.44 8.37 14.37
CA GLU A 2 25.41 9.47 14.57
C GLU A 2 25.96 10.05 13.25
N LEU A 3 26.56 9.21 12.39
CA LEU A 3 27.07 9.64 11.08
C LEU A 3 25.99 10.30 10.19
N GLY A 4 24.73 9.89 10.33
CA GLY A 4 23.62 10.49 9.58
C GLY A 4 23.31 11.91 10.07
N ARG A 5 23.43 12.17 11.38
CA ARG A 5 23.28 13.52 11.96
C ARG A 5 24.46 14.42 11.57
N GLU A 6 25.68 13.91 11.72
CA GLU A 6 26.90 14.62 11.32
C GLU A 6 26.86 15.03 9.84
N ALA A 7 26.47 14.11 8.95
CA ALA A 7 26.33 14.41 7.52
C ALA A 7 25.24 15.48 7.25
N ALA A 8 24.12 15.44 7.97
CA ALA A 8 23.05 16.43 7.81
C ALA A 8 23.50 17.84 8.20
N ASP A 9 24.23 17.97 9.31
CA ASP A 9 24.78 19.24 9.78
C ASP A 9 25.88 19.76 8.82
N PHE A 10 26.78 18.87 8.38
CA PHE A 10 27.84 19.19 7.42
C PHE A 10 27.28 19.71 6.10
N VAL A 11 26.29 19.04 5.53
CA VAL A 11 25.67 19.45 4.26
C VAL A 11 24.86 20.75 4.45
N SER A 12 24.17 20.92 5.57
CA SER A 12 23.42 22.16 5.86
C SER A 12 24.31 23.40 5.88
N ALA A 13 25.56 23.28 6.32
CA ALA A 13 26.52 24.37 6.34
C ALA A 13 26.91 24.89 4.95
N THR A 14 26.64 24.13 3.87
CA THR A 14 26.95 24.53 2.49
C THR A 14 25.89 25.44 1.86
N PHE A 15 24.71 25.54 2.46
CA PHE A 15 23.59 26.31 1.91
C PHE A 15 23.32 27.60 2.70
N ILE A 16 22.74 28.60 2.01
CA ILE A 16 22.27 29.82 2.68
C ILE A 16 21.05 29.52 3.56
N ARG A 17 20.99 30.14 4.74
CA ARG A 17 19.81 30.07 5.60
C ARG A 17 18.59 30.62 4.84
N PRO A 18 17.39 30.02 4.99
CA PRO A 18 17.00 29.00 5.98
C PRO A 18 17.04 27.55 5.47
N VAL A 19 17.77 27.25 4.38
CA VAL A 19 17.86 25.88 3.85
C VAL A 19 18.62 24.99 4.83
N LYS A 20 18.00 23.87 5.23
CA LYS A 20 18.55 22.92 6.20
C LYS A 20 18.21 21.48 5.78
N LEU A 21 19.20 20.60 5.85
CA LEU A 21 19.02 19.15 5.75
C LEU A 21 18.95 18.58 7.17
N GLU A 22 17.96 17.73 7.43
CA GLU A 22 17.78 17.11 8.74
C GLU A 22 17.85 15.59 8.63
N PHE A 23 18.52 14.96 9.58
CA PHE A 23 18.44 13.52 9.76
C PHE A 23 17.05 13.16 10.29
N GLU A 24 16.32 12.32 9.55
CA GLU A 24 14.95 11.93 9.92
C GLU A 24 14.92 10.55 10.62
N LYS A 25 15.54 9.53 10.00
CA LYS A 25 15.38 8.12 10.40
C LYS A 25 16.41 7.22 9.74
N VAL A 26 16.50 5.98 10.22
CA VAL A 26 17.22 4.86 9.58
C VAL A 26 16.22 3.75 9.23
N TYR A 27 16.45 3.07 8.10
CA TYR A 27 15.75 1.81 7.79
C TYR A 27 16.65 0.61 8.06
N PHE A 28 16.16 -0.38 8.81
CA PHE A 28 16.86 -1.65 8.99
C PHE A 28 15.93 -2.78 9.47
N PRO A 29 15.64 -3.82 8.67
CA PRO A 29 16.06 -4.03 7.29
C PRO A 29 15.36 -3.09 6.30
N TYR A 30 15.86 -3.05 5.07
CA TYR A 30 15.33 -2.22 3.97
C TYR A 30 15.13 -3.08 2.71
N LEU A 31 13.97 -2.91 2.07
CA LEU A 31 13.57 -3.58 0.84
C LEU A 31 13.15 -2.55 -0.20
N LEU A 32 13.98 -2.37 -1.22
CA LEU A 32 13.68 -1.52 -2.38
C LEU A 32 13.27 -2.40 -3.55
N MET A 33 12.03 -2.25 -4.02
CA MET A 33 11.51 -3.03 -5.16
C MET A 33 11.65 -2.25 -6.46
N ASN A 34 11.18 -0.99 -6.45
CA ASN A 34 11.15 -0.11 -7.63
C ASN A 34 11.12 1.36 -7.19
N LYS A 35 11.25 2.27 -8.16
CA LYS A 35 11.05 3.71 -7.91
C LYS A 35 9.68 3.95 -7.27
N LYS A 36 9.67 4.67 -6.13
CA LYS A 36 8.47 4.93 -5.30
C LYS A 36 7.79 3.67 -4.73
N ARG A 37 8.48 2.51 -4.69
CA ARG A 37 7.97 1.26 -4.10
C ARG A 37 9.02 0.61 -3.20
N TYR A 38 8.90 0.79 -1.89
CA TYR A 38 9.83 0.27 -0.91
C TYR A 38 9.18 0.03 0.46
N ALA A 39 9.79 -0.84 1.25
CA ALA A 39 9.42 -1.10 2.64
C ALA A 39 10.67 -1.19 3.52
N GLY A 40 10.52 -0.96 4.81
CA GLY A 40 11.57 -1.17 5.78
C GLY A 40 11.08 -0.94 7.19
N LEU A 41 11.81 -1.48 8.17
CA LEU A 41 11.56 -1.12 9.57
C LEU A 41 12.18 0.25 9.83
N LEU A 42 11.37 1.16 10.33
CA LEU A 42 11.74 2.54 10.61
C LEU A 42 12.31 2.63 12.03
N TRP A 43 13.46 3.30 12.17
CA TRP A 43 14.14 3.52 13.44
C TRP A 43 14.43 5.02 13.62
N THR A 44 13.83 5.61 14.65
CA THR A 44 14.20 6.95 15.16
C THR A 44 15.19 6.85 16.33
N GLN A 45 15.17 5.73 17.05
CA GLN A 45 16.09 5.38 18.15
C GLN A 45 16.74 4.01 17.89
N PRO A 46 17.94 3.73 18.46
CA PRO A 46 18.69 2.51 18.16
C PRO A 46 18.12 1.25 18.83
N ASP A 47 17.38 1.39 19.93
CA ASP A 47 17.02 0.25 20.79
C ASP A 47 15.87 -0.58 20.22
N LYS A 48 14.89 0.08 19.57
CA LYS A 48 13.70 -0.56 19.03
C LYS A 48 13.19 0.17 17.79
N HIS A 49 12.71 -0.59 16.81
CA HIS A 49 12.04 -0.04 15.65
C HIS A 49 10.67 0.54 16.03
N ASP A 50 10.27 1.60 15.35
CA ASP A 50 9.01 2.30 15.60
C ASP A 50 7.85 1.56 14.94
N LYS A 51 7.99 1.25 13.65
CA LYS A 51 7.00 0.56 12.83
C LYS A 51 7.58 0.08 11.52
N MET A 52 6.85 -0.79 10.84
CA MET A 52 7.07 -1.09 9.43
C MET A 52 6.52 0.05 8.57
N ASP A 53 7.38 0.66 7.75
CA ASP A 53 6.97 1.67 6.78
C ASP A 53 6.88 1.04 5.39
N SER A 54 5.80 1.33 4.66
CA SER A 54 5.60 0.86 3.30
C SER A 54 5.16 2.04 2.42
N LYS A 55 5.89 2.27 1.33
CA LYS A 55 5.67 3.40 0.42
C LYS A 55 5.35 2.87 -0.97
N GLY A 56 4.16 3.20 -1.46
CA GLY A 56 3.70 2.86 -2.82
C GLY A 56 3.43 1.36 -3.08
N ILE A 57 3.56 0.52 -2.06
CA ILE A 57 3.21 -0.90 -2.07
C ILE A 57 1.68 -1.05 -1.95
N GLU A 58 1.16 -2.18 -2.41
CA GLU A 58 -0.25 -2.55 -2.43
C GLU A 58 -0.94 -2.38 -1.05
N THR A 59 -0.20 -2.48 0.06
CA THR A 59 -0.69 -2.30 1.44
C THR A 59 -1.36 -0.94 1.69
N VAL A 60 -0.85 0.13 1.07
CA VAL A 60 -1.35 1.51 1.22
C VAL A 60 -2.23 1.96 0.05
N ARG A 61 -2.39 1.13 -0.98
CA ARG A 61 -3.22 1.42 -2.13
C ARG A 61 -4.67 1.00 -1.90
N ARG A 62 -5.62 1.80 -2.39
CA ARG A 62 -7.08 1.61 -2.19
C ARG A 62 -7.79 1.00 -3.39
N ASP A 63 -7.07 0.70 -4.46
CA ASP A 63 -7.58 0.14 -5.72
C ASP A 63 -7.49 -1.39 -5.81
N ASN A 64 -6.98 -2.03 -4.75
CA ASN A 64 -6.91 -3.49 -4.61
C ASN A 64 -7.90 -4.00 -3.56
N CYS A 65 -8.22 -5.29 -3.62
CA CYS A 65 -9.05 -5.94 -2.61
C CYS A 65 -8.32 -6.06 -1.26
N LEU A 66 -9.09 -6.23 -0.19
CA LEU A 66 -8.55 -6.31 1.17
C LEU A 66 -7.67 -7.55 1.36
N LEU A 67 -7.98 -8.66 0.68
CA LEU A 67 -7.15 -9.87 0.71
C LEU A 67 -5.69 -9.57 0.33
N VAL A 68 -5.47 -8.87 -0.79
CA VAL A 68 -4.12 -8.52 -1.25
C VAL A 68 -3.38 -7.67 -0.22
N ARG A 69 -4.07 -6.66 0.36
CA ARG A 69 -3.47 -5.80 1.39
C ARG A 69 -3.05 -6.60 2.62
N ASN A 70 -3.89 -7.51 3.08
CA ASN A 70 -3.60 -8.37 4.23
C ASN A 70 -2.43 -9.31 3.92
N VAL A 71 -2.46 -9.98 2.78
CA VAL A 71 -1.41 -10.93 2.38
C VAL A 71 -0.06 -10.24 2.30
N VAL A 72 0.04 -9.12 1.59
CA VAL A 72 1.31 -8.40 1.42
C VAL A 72 1.80 -7.85 2.77
N THR A 73 0.91 -7.35 3.63
CA THR A 73 1.29 -6.87 4.97
C THR A 73 1.90 -7.99 5.80
N THR A 74 1.21 -9.14 5.89
CA THR A 74 1.69 -10.32 6.63
C THR A 74 3.02 -10.82 6.06
N CYS A 75 3.16 -10.89 4.73
CA CYS A 75 4.43 -11.29 4.11
C CYS A 75 5.58 -10.35 4.47
N LEU A 76 5.34 -9.03 4.45
CA LEU A 76 6.36 -8.06 4.84
C LEU A 76 6.72 -8.18 6.32
N GLU A 77 5.76 -8.44 7.21
CA GLU A 77 6.03 -8.70 8.63
C GLU A 77 6.90 -9.95 8.82
N LYS A 78 6.54 -11.05 8.16
CA LYS A 78 7.31 -12.31 8.20
C LYS A 78 8.74 -12.13 7.71
N ILE A 79 8.93 -11.37 6.63
CA ILE A 79 10.25 -11.18 6.04
C ILE A 79 11.08 -10.15 6.81
N LEU A 80 10.51 -9.01 7.19
CA LEU A 80 11.26 -7.88 7.74
C LEU A 80 11.40 -7.94 9.27
N ILE A 81 10.40 -8.50 9.96
CA ILE A 81 10.39 -8.61 11.44
C ILE A 81 10.81 -10.01 11.85
N GLU A 82 10.07 -11.06 11.42
CA GLU A 82 10.35 -12.44 11.83
C GLU A 82 11.63 -12.99 11.18
N ARG A 83 12.07 -12.38 10.06
CA ARG A 83 13.21 -12.83 9.24
C ARG A 83 13.06 -14.27 8.75
N ASP A 84 11.83 -14.69 8.49
CA ASP A 84 11.50 -16.03 8.02
C ASP A 84 10.78 -15.98 6.67
N VAL A 85 11.55 -16.21 5.61
CA VAL A 85 11.04 -16.24 4.23
C VAL A 85 10.23 -17.51 3.97
N ALA A 86 10.59 -18.63 4.60
CA ALA A 86 9.88 -19.90 4.42
C ALA A 86 8.47 -19.84 5.02
N ALA A 87 8.32 -19.22 6.19
CA ALA A 87 7.02 -18.94 6.78
C ALA A 87 6.15 -18.03 5.90
N ALA A 88 6.75 -17.00 5.27
CA ALA A 88 6.05 -16.15 4.33
C ALA A 88 5.58 -16.93 3.09
N GLU A 89 6.42 -17.80 2.53
CA GLU A 89 6.08 -18.66 1.40
C GLU A 89 4.95 -19.64 1.74
N ALA A 90 5.05 -20.32 2.89
CA ALA A 90 4.02 -21.25 3.35
C ALA A 90 2.67 -20.55 3.58
N TYR A 91 2.69 -19.35 4.16
CA TYR A 91 1.50 -18.53 4.34
C TYR A 91 0.82 -18.21 2.99
N VAL A 92 1.58 -17.76 1.99
CA VAL A 92 1.03 -17.45 0.65
C VAL A 92 0.43 -18.69 0.01
N LYS A 93 1.10 -19.85 0.08
CA LYS A 93 0.57 -21.12 -0.46
C LYS A 93 -0.76 -21.50 0.18
N ASN A 94 -0.90 -21.33 1.49
CA ASN A 94 -2.14 -21.62 2.21
C ASN A 94 -3.27 -20.68 1.76
N ILE A 95 -3.02 -19.38 1.65
CA ILE A 95 -4.03 -18.42 1.17
C ILE A 95 -4.48 -18.74 -0.26
N ILE A 96 -3.55 -19.12 -1.15
CA ILE A 96 -3.89 -19.56 -2.52
C ILE A 96 -4.78 -20.81 -2.47
N SER A 97 -4.45 -21.79 -1.62
CA SER A 97 -5.26 -23.00 -1.43
C SER A 97 -6.67 -22.68 -0.93
N ASP A 98 -6.79 -21.82 0.09
CA ASP A 98 -8.07 -21.39 0.64
C ASP A 98 -8.93 -20.68 -0.40
N LEU A 99 -8.31 -19.83 -1.23
CA LEU A 99 -8.98 -19.14 -2.33
C LEU A 99 -9.54 -20.13 -3.36
N LEU A 100 -8.74 -21.10 -3.80
CA LEU A 100 -9.14 -22.11 -4.79
C LEU A 100 -10.22 -23.06 -4.26
N MET A 101 -10.27 -23.27 -2.95
CA MET A 101 -11.28 -24.10 -2.28
C MET A 101 -12.54 -23.31 -1.88
N ASN A 102 -12.68 -22.04 -2.30
CA ASN A 102 -13.78 -21.15 -1.91
C ASN A 102 -13.95 -20.99 -0.39
N ARG A 103 -12.84 -20.99 0.36
CA ARG A 103 -12.81 -20.80 1.82
C ARG A 103 -12.50 -19.36 2.24
N ILE A 104 -12.40 -18.44 1.28
CA ILE A 104 -12.17 -17.01 1.52
C ILE A 104 -13.50 -16.26 1.51
N ASP A 105 -13.70 -15.42 2.54
CA ASP A 105 -14.87 -14.56 2.63
C ASP A 105 -14.93 -13.52 1.48
N LEU A 106 -16.11 -13.33 0.90
CA LEU A 106 -16.31 -12.44 -0.24
C LEU A 106 -15.98 -10.97 0.09
N SER A 107 -16.12 -10.52 1.34
CA SER A 107 -15.76 -9.15 1.74
C SER A 107 -14.28 -8.85 1.52
N LEU A 108 -13.41 -9.87 1.57
CA LEU A 108 -11.99 -9.73 1.31
C LEU A 108 -11.67 -9.54 -0.18
N LEU A 109 -12.61 -9.89 -1.06
CA LEU A 109 -12.47 -9.83 -2.52
C LEU A 109 -13.10 -8.57 -3.13
N VAL A 110 -13.79 -7.75 -2.34
CA VAL A 110 -14.38 -6.49 -2.80
C VAL A 110 -13.30 -5.52 -3.25
N ILE A 111 -13.44 -4.99 -4.46
CA ILE A 111 -12.59 -3.95 -5.05
C ILE A 111 -13.43 -2.69 -5.15
N SER A 112 -12.81 -1.55 -4.87
CA SER A 112 -13.47 -0.25 -4.95
C SER A 112 -12.67 0.71 -5.82
N LYS A 113 -13.32 1.41 -6.75
CA LYS A 113 -12.72 2.47 -7.57
C LYS A 113 -13.58 3.73 -7.56
N GLY A 114 -12.93 4.89 -7.61
CA GLY A 114 -13.63 6.17 -7.66
C GLY A 114 -14.19 6.43 -9.05
N LEU A 115 -15.44 6.86 -9.12
CA LEU A 115 -16.09 7.32 -10.34
C LEU A 115 -15.78 8.82 -10.52
N THR A 116 -14.90 9.16 -11.45
CA THR A 116 -14.35 10.53 -11.60
C THR A 116 -15.05 11.39 -12.65
N LYS A 117 -15.81 10.77 -13.56
CA LYS A 117 -16.62 11.44 -14.58
C LYS A 117 -17.98 10.77 -14.63
N ASP A 118 -18.94 11.37 -15.34
CA ASP A 118 -20.21 10.67 -15.55
C ASP A 118 -19.93 9.38 -16.33
N ALA A 119 -20.58 8.29 -15.92
CA ALA A 119 -20.38 6.97 -16.50
C ALA A 119 -20.58 6.96 -18.02
N ASP A 120 -21.45 7.84 -18.54
CA ASP A 120 -21.77 7.95 -19.96
C ASP A 120 -20.74 8.76 -20.77
N THR A 121 -19.80 9.43 -20.09
CA THR A 121 -18.72 10.24 -20.68
C THR A 121 -17.35 9.55 -20.71
N TYR A 122 -17.26 8.30 -20.24
CA TYR A 122 -16.03 7.53 -20.33
C TYR A 122 -15.85 6.92 -21.72
N ASP A 123 -14.76 7.30 -22.39
CA ASP A 123 -14.31 6.66 -23.63
C ASP A 123 -13.83 5.21 -23.41
N THR A 124 -13.45 4.88 -22.16
CA THR A 124 -12.89 3.57 -21.79
C THR A 124 -13.87 2.77 -20.95
N SER A 125 -14.25 1.58 -21.43
CA SER A 125 -15.13 0.67 -20.70
C SER A 125 -14.39 0.00 -19.53
N SER A 126 -14.44 0.63 -18.37
CA SER A 126 -13.88 0.09 -17.13
C SER A 126 -14.95 -0.64 -16.32
N ALA A 127 -14.58 -1.73 -15.63
CA ALA A 127 -15.54 -2.59 -14.90
C ALA A 127 -16.48 -1.83 -13.95
N HIS A 128 -15.95 -0.91 -13.14
CA HIS A 128 -16.72 -0.09 -12.21
C HIS A 128 -17.67 0.91 -12.90
N VAL A 129 -17.30 1.42 -14.08
CA VAL A 129 -18.14 2.31 -14.90
C VAL A 129 -19.33 1.52 -15.47
N GLU A 130 -19.06 0.33 -16.02
CA GLU A 130 -20.13 -0.54 -16.54
C GLU A 130 -21.07 -1.01 -15.44
N LEU A 131 -20.55 -1.28 -14.24
CA LEU A 131 -21.38 -1.60 -13.07
C LEU A 131 -22.28 -0.41 -12.70
N ALA A 132 -21.74 0.81 -12.65
CA ALA A 132 -22.52 2.02 -12.37
C ALA A 132 -23.64 2.24 -13.39
N LYS A 133 -23.37 2.09 -14.70
CA LYS A 133 -24.40 2.16 -15.78
C LYS A 133 -25.51 1.13 -15.55
N LYS A 134 -25.14 -0.11 -15.24
CA LYS A 134 -26.12 -1.20 -14.97
C LYS A 134 -26.93 -0.93 -13.71
N MET A 135 -26.33 -0.39 -12.65
CA MET A 135 -27.05 0.02 -11.44
C MET A 135 -28.05 1.13 -11.74
N ARG A 136 -27.64 2.18 -12.49
CA ARG A 136 -28.51 3.28 -12.94
C ARG A 136 -29.68 2.80 -13.77
N LYS A 137 -29.47 1.83 -14.68
CA LYS A 137 -30.53 1.22 -15.48
C LYS A 137 -31.51 0.41 -14.63
N ARG A 138 -31.05 -0.22 -13.55
CA ARG A 138 -31.87 -1.05 -12.65
C ARG A 138 -32.70 -0.20 -11.70
N ASP A 139 -32.07 0.79 -11.07
CA ASP A 139 -32.72 1.74 -10.17
C ASP A 139 -31.90 3.05 -10.14
N PRO A 140 -32.42 4.13 -10.76
CA PRO A 140 -31.74 5.42 -10.77
C PRO A 140 -31.53 6.05 -9.39
N ALA A 141 -32.38 5.75 -8.40
CA ALA A 141 -32.33 6.39 -7.09
C ALA A 141 -31.17 5.89 -6.22
N THR A 142 -30.67 4.68 -6.47
CA THR A 142 -29.58 4.04 -5.72
C THR A 142 -28.27 3.96 -6.50
N ALA A 143 -28.21 4.61 -7.66
CA ALA A 143 -27.04 4.57 -8.53
C ALA A 143 -25.89 5.45 -8.02
N PRO A 144 -24.62 5.00 -8.13
CA PRO A 144 -23.48 5.82 -7.78
C PRO A 144 -23.38 7.09 -8.64
N SER A 145 -22.99 8.20 -8.02
CA SER A 145 -22.78 9.50 -8.66
C SER A 145 -21.29 9.83 -8.81
N VAL A 146 -20.98 10.87 -9.58
CA VAL A 146 -19.60 11.34 -9.74
C VAL A 146 -19.04 11.77 -8.38
N GLY A 147 -17.86 11.25 -8.05
CA GLY A 147 -17.23 11.42 -6.73
C GLY A 147 -17.38 10.20 -5.82
N ASP A 148 -18.39 9.34 -6.07
CA ASP A 148 -18.59 8.13 -5.28
C ASP A 148 -17.58 7.04 -5.63
N ARG A 149 -17.54 6.03 -4.77
CA ARG A 149 -16.78 4.81 -5.01
C ARG A 149 -17.72 3.66 -5.33
N VAL A 150 -17.38 2.95 -6.39
CA VAL A 150 -18.10 1.77 -6.89
C VAL A 150 -17.26 0.52 -6.66
#